data_AF-A0A6L9L050-F1
#
_entry.id   AF-A0A6L9L050-F1
#
_cell.length_a   1.000
_cell.length_b   1.000
_cell.length_c   1.000
_cell.angle_alpha   90.00
_cell.angle_beta   90.00
_cell.angle_gamma   90.00
#
_symmetry.space_group_name_H-M   'P 1'
#
loop_
_entity.id
_entity.type
_entity.pdbx_description
1 polymer ?
#
loop_
_entity_poly.entity_id
_entity_poly.type
_entity_poly.pdbx_seq_one_letter_code
_entity_poly.pdbx_strand_id
1 'polypeptide(L)'
;AQVNYLECYERCLPQPDLTTLDEALAGNAMVSIQSAEALHNLWRLAGEARQAALRQLAFLVPHPRVAEAVMNLGIAEVHVTGPGEDALMDYWKNLKLHHHE
;
A
#
# COMPACT_ATOMS: atom_id res chain seq x y z
N ALA A 1 -31.06 2.99 20.09
CA ALA A 1 -29.87 2.25 20.58
C ALA A 1 -28.79 3.25 20.96
N GLN A 2 -28.05 3.02 22.04
CA GLN A 2 -26.92 3.85 22.47
C GLN A 2 -25.62 3.06 22.20
N VAL A 3 -24.62 3.71 21.61
CA VAL A 3 -23.31 3.11 21.32
C VAL A 3 -22.27 3.80 22.20
N ASN A 4 -21.50 3.01 22.94
CA ASN A 4 -20.35 3.47 23.73
C ASN A 4 -19.09 2.83 23.16
N TYR A 5 -18.02 3.62 23.03
CA TYR A 5 -16.71 3.15 22.60
C TYR A 5 -15.83 2.87 23.82
N LEU A 6 -15.01 1.82 23.72
CA LEU A 6 -13.88 1.56 24.59
C LEU A 6 -12.64 1.44 23.70
N GLU A 7 -11.65 2.29 23.93
CA GLU A 7 -10.39 2.26 23.20
C GLU A 7 -9.56 1.05 23.66
N CYS A 8 -9.53 -0.01 22.86
CA CYS A 8 -8.82 -1.25 23.20
C CYS A 8 -7.36 -1.27 22.71
N TYR A 9 -6.99 -0.37 21.81
CA TYR A 9 -5.64 -0.26 21.26
C TYR A 9 -5.40 1.15 20.70
N GLU A 10 -4.13 1.48 20.50
CA GLU A 10 -3.72 2.70 19.81
C GLU A 10 -2.83 2.33 18.62
N ARG A 11 -2.97 3.04 17.50
CA ARG A 11 -2.08 2.89 16.35
C ARG A 11 -0.90 3.82 16.51
N CYS A 12 0.31 3.29 16.38
CA CYS A 12 1.54 4.06 16.43
C CYS A 12 2.31 3.92 15.11
N LEU A 13 3.18 4.90 14.84
CA LEU A 13 4.12 4.78 13.74
C LEU A 13 5.16 3.71 14.09
N PRO A 14 5.40 2.71 13.23
CA PRO A 14 6.48 1.77 13.45
C PRO A 14 7.84 2.46 13.31
N GLN A 15 8.88 1.84 13.88
CA GLN A 15 10.28 2.21 13.70
C GLN A 15 10.99 1.10 12.90
N PRO A 16 10.72 0.98 11.59
CA PRO A 16 11.31 -0.08 10.78
C PRO A 16 12.77 0.22 10.44
N ASP A 17 13.50 -0.82 10.05
CA ASP A 17 14.70 -0.65 9.24
C ASP A 17 14.29 -0.27 7.80
N LEU A 18 14.77 0.86 7.32
CA LEU A 18 14.44 1.37 5.98
C LEU A 18 15.27 0.72 4.87
N THR A 19 16.30 -0.07 5.20
CA THR A 19 17.08 -0.81 4.20
C THR A 19 16.20 -1.77 3.38
N THR A 20 15.23 -2.41 4.03
CA THR A 20 14.25 -3.28 3.34
C THR A 20 13.39 -2.50 2.34
N LEU A 21 13.06 -1.24 2.66
CA LEU A 21 12.36 -0.38 1.71
C LEU A 21 13.28 -0.02 0.54
N ASP A 22 14.55 0.30 0.81
CA ASP A 22 15.53 0.61 -0.24
C ASP A 22 15.71 -0.57 -1.23
N GLU A 23 15.79 -1.80 -0.71
CA GLU A 23 15.86 -3.02 -1.52
C GLU A 23 14.60 -3.21 -2.38
N ALA A 24 13.41 -3.01 -1.79
CA ALA A 24 12.14 -3.11 -2.51
C ALA A 24 12.01 -2.06 -3.63
N LEU A 25 12.46 -0.83 -3.37
CA LEU A 25 12.50 0.24 -4.37
C LEU A 25 13.46 -0.10 -5.51
N ALA A 26 14.66 -0.58 -5.20
CA ALA A 26 15.65 -0.97 -6.21
C ALA A 26 15.17 -2.15 -7.08
N GLY A 27 14.36 -3.04 -6.52
CA GLY A 27 13.77 -4.18 -7.21
C GLY A 27 12.49 -3.89 -7.99
N ASN A 28 12.03 -2.63 -8.08
CA ASN A 28 10.74 -2.26 -8.66
C ASN A 28 9.57 -3.08 -8.09
N ALA A 29 9.54 -3.25 -6.76
CA ALA A 29 8.50 -4.03 -6.10
C ALA A 29 7.11 -3.43 -6.32
N MET A 30 6.08 -4.28 -6.29
CA MET A 30 4.69 -3.83 -6.22
C MET A 30 4.27 -3.64 -4.76
N VAL A 31 3.67 -2.49 -4.43
CA VAL A 31 3.37 -2.09 -3.05
C VAL A 31 1.93 -2.42 -2.69
N SER A 32 1.70 -3.24 -1.67
CA SER A 32 0.35 -3.50 -1.15
C SER A 32 0.04 -2.60 0.05
N ILE A 33 -1.06 -1.84 -0.02
CA ILE A 33 -1.50 -0.93 1.04
C ILE A 33 -2.93 -1.25 1.45
N GLN A 34 -3.10 -1.64 2.71
CA GLN A 34 -4.38 -2.09 3.25
C GLN A 34 -5.23 -0.98 3.87
N SER A 35 -4.68 0.23 4.05
CA SER A 35 -5.41 1.38 4.57
C SER A 35 -4.73 2.71 4.21
N ALA A 36 -5.51 3.79 4.20
CA ALA A 36 -4.97 5.14 4.04
C ALA A 36 -4.01 5.53 5.19
N GLU A 37 -4.22 5.02 6.40
CA GLU A 37 -3.31 5.26 7.51
C GLU A 37 -1.94 4.61 7.29
N ALA A 38 -1.91 3.37 6.79
CA ALA A 38 -0.66 2.70 6.40
C ALA A 38 0.08 3.47 5.29
N LEU A 39 -0.66 4.01 4.31
CA LEU A 39 -0.10 4.88 3.26
C LEU A 39 0.57 6.12 3.84
N HIS A 40 -0.12 6.84 4.73
CA HIS A 40 0.41 8.05 5.36
C HIS A 40 1.64 7.74 6.22
N ASN A 41 1.64 6.61 6.93
CA ASN A 41 2.78 6.15 7.71
C ASN A 41 3.99 5.86 6.82
N LEU A 42 3.79 5.14 5.70
CA LEU A 42 4.84 4.91 4.71
C LEU A 42 5.40 6.23 4.17
N TRP A 43 4.52 7.17 3.78
CA TRP A 43 4.94 8.47 3.25
C TRP A 43 5.77 9.26 4.26
N ARG A 44 5.33 9.28 5.53
CA ARG A 44 6.07 9.95 6.61
C ARG A 44 7.45 9.35 6.85
N LEU A 45 7.58 8.03 6.76
CA LEU A 45 8.85 7.32 7.01
C LEU A 45 9.81 7.36 5.81
N ALA A 46 9.29 7.38 4.59
CA ALA A 46 10.09 7.26 3.37
C ALA A 46 11.08 8.44 3.19
N GLY A 47 10.67 9.65 3.55
CA GLY A 47 11.40 10.87 3.19
C GLY A 47 11.34 11.17 1.69
N GLU A 48 11.73 12.37 1.28
CA GLU A 48 11.49 12.88 -0.08
C GLU A 48 12.09 12.01 -1.19
N ALA A 49 13.33 11.54 -1.01
CA ALA A 49 14.02 10.73 -2.01
C ALA A 49 13.28 9.41 -2.31
N ARG A 50 12.86 8.68 -1.28
CA ARG A 50 12.11 7.43 -1.45
C ARG A 50 10.69 7.69 -1.93
N GLN A 51 10.05 8.79 -1.51
CA GLN A 51 8.74 9.16 -2.03
C GLN A 51 8.76 9.42 -3.54
N ALA A 52 9.86 9.94 -4.09
CA ALA A 52 10.01 10.07 -5.54
C ALA A 52 10.04 8.70 -6.24
N ALA A 53 10.77 7.74 -5.68
CA ALA A 53 10.82 6.36 -6.19
C ALA A 53 9.46 5.64 -6.03
N LEU A 54 8.80 5.77 -4.87
CA LEU A 54 7.49 5.19 -4.60
C LEU A 54 6.43 5.61 -5.62
N ARG A 55 6.48 6.84 -6.14
CA ARG A 55 5.53 7.32 -7.16
C ARG A 55 5.64 6.60 -8.50
N GLN A 56 6.75 5.92 -8.75
CA GLN A 56 6.99 5.14 -9.97
C GLN A 56 6.57 3.68 -9.84
N LEU A 57 6.17 3.22 -8.65
CA LEU A 57 5.78 1.83 -8.41
C LEU A 57 4.27 1.63 -8.59
N ALA A 58 3.90 0.39 -8.89
CA ALA A 58 2.52 -0.07 -8.89
C ALA A 58 2.02 -0.31 -7.46
N PHE A 59 0.77 0.07 -7.18
CA PHE A 59 0.12 -0.12 -5.88
C PHE A 59 -1.08 -1.06 -5.97
N LEU A 60 -1.19 -2.00 -5.04
CA LEU A 60 -2.36 -2.84 -4.80
C LEU A 60 -3.13 -2.35 -3.58
N VAL A 61 -4.44 -2.19 -3.71
CA VAL A 61 -5.31 -1.71 -2.61
C VAL A 61 -6.63 -2.49 -2.55
N PRO A 62 -7.22 -2.67 -1.36
CA PRO A 62 -8.42 -3.50 -1.23
C PRO A 62 -9.72 -2.77 -1.62
N HIS A 63 -9.74 -1.43 -1.64
CA HIS A 63 -10.97 -0.66 -1.82
C HIS A 63 -10.72 0.66 -2.59
N PRO A 64 -11.66 1.13 -3.43
CA PRO A 64 -11.53 2.38 -4.20
C PRO A 64 -11.17 3.61 -3.37
N ARG A 65 -11.74 3.76 -2.17
CA ARG A 65 -11.37 4.84 -1.23
C ARG A 65 -9.87 4.88 -0.90
N VAL A 66 -9.21 3.73 -0.80
CA VAL A 66 -7.75 3.70 -0.57
C VAL A 66 -7.02 4.03 -1.87
N ALA A 67 -7.53 3.57 -3.02
CA ALA A 67 -7.00 3.93 -4.33
C ALA A 67 -6.98 5.45 -4.54
N GLU A 68 -8.05 6.15 -4.18
CA GLU A 68 -8.12 7.62 -4.23
C GLU A 68 -7.01 8.27 -3.41
N ALA A 69 -6.77 7.80 -2.18
CA ALA A 69 -5.69 8.31 -1.34
C ALA A 69 -4.31 8.08 -1.97
N VAL A 70 -4.09 6.93 -2.60
CA VAL A 70 -2.86 6.57 -3.31
C VAL A 70 -2.67 7.47 -4.55
N MET A 71 -3.70 7.63 -5.37
CA MET A 71 -3.67 8.49 -6.57
C MET A 71 -3.43 9.96 -6.23
N ASN A 72 -3.99 10.46 -5.12
CA ASN A 72 -3.76 11.84 -4.66
C ASN A 72 -2.30 12.13 -4.29
N LEU A 73 -1.47 11.11 -4.08
CA LEU A 73 -0.03 11.26 -3.86
C LEU A 73 0.78 11.27 -5.16
N GLY A 74 0.12 11.19 -6.33
CA GLY A 74 0.74 11.23 -7.64
C GLY A 74 1.23 9.88 -8.15
N ILE A 75 0.72 8.77 -7.59
CA ILE A 75 0.99 7.43 -8.11
C ILE A 75 0.05 7.18 -9.31
N ALA A 76 0.63 6.78 -10.44
CA ALA A 76 -0.12 6.56 -11.67
C ALA A 76 -0.74 5.16 -11.77
N GLU A 77 -0.06 4.14 -11.23
CA GLU A 77 -0.48 2.75 -11.37
C GLU A 77 -1.05 2.21 -10.07
N VAL A 78 -2.38 2.11 -10.00
CA VAL A 78 -3.11 1.65 -8.81
C VAL A 78 -4.16 0.62 -9.21
N HIS A 79 -4.08 -0.56 -8.60
CA HIS A 79 -4.96 -1.69 -8.86
C HIS A 79 -5.80 -2.01 -7.63
N VAL A 80 -7.11 -2.07 -7.81
CA VAL A 80 -8.04 -2.45 -6.74
C VAL A 80 -8.26 -3.96 -6.78
N THR A 81 -7.79 -4.67 -5.75
CA THR A 81 -7.84 -6.13 -5.69
C THR A 81 -9.17 -6.66 -5.15
N GLY A 82 -9.83 -5.88 -4.29
CA GLY A 82 -10.94 -6.34 -3.44
C GLY A 82 -10.48 -6.65 -2.00
N PRO A 83 -11.42 -6.83 -1.06
CA PRO A 83 -11.10 -7.01 0.36
C PRO A 83 -10.57 -8.42 0.67
N GLY A 84 -9.65 -8.49 1.62
CA GLY A 84 -9.12 -9.75 2.15
C GLY A 84 -7.96 -10.35 1.37
N GLU A 85 -7.33 -11.37 1.95
CA GLU A 85 -6.14 -12.01 1.40
C GLU A 85 -6.44 -12.83 0.14
N ASP A 86 -7.60 -13.49 0.07
CA ASP A 86 -8.00 -14.28 -1.10
C ASP A 86 -8.07 -13.42 -2.37
N ALA A 87 -8.66 -12.23 -2.26
CA ALA A 87 -8.78 -11.28 -3.37
C ALA A 87 -7.40 -10.79 -3.85
N LEU A 88 -6.49 -10.49 -2.91
CA LEU A 88 -5.11 -10.13 -3.23
C LEU A 88 -4.38 -11.28 -3.94
N MET A 89 -4.56 -12.51 -3.46
CA MET A 89 -3.91 -13.70 -4.05
C MET A 89 -4.44 -14.01 -5.44
N ASP A 90 -5.74 -13.88 -5.67
CA ASP A 90 -6.34 -14.09 -6.99
C ASP A 90 -5.90 -13.03 -7.99
N TYR A 91 -5.83 -11.76 -7.57
CA TYR A 91 -5.24 -10.71 -8.39
C TYR A 91 -3.80 -11.05 -8.79
N TRP A 92 -2.99 -11.48 -7.82
CA TRP A 92 -1.59 -11.84 -8.06
C TRP A 92 -1.41 -13.01 -9.03
N LYS A 93 -2.26 -14.04 -8.94
CA LYS A 93 -2.24 -15.17 -9.89
C LYS A 93 -2.51 -14.68 -11.31
N ASN A 94 -3.52 -13.82 -11.48
CA ASN A 94 -3.92 -13.31 -12.78
C ASN A 94 -2.85 -12.40 -13.40
N LEU A 95 -2.17 -11.58 -12.59
CA LEU A 95 -1.08 -10.73 -13.07
C LEU A 95 0.07 -11.55 -13.69
N LYS A 96 0.45 -12.68 -13.07
CA LYS A 96 1.53 -13.55 -13.56
C LYS A 96 1.17 -14.27 -14.86
N LEU A 97 -0.11 -14.59 -15.07
CA LEU A 97 -0.57 -15.24 -16.29
C LEU A 97 -0.41 -14.34 -17.52
N HIS A 98 -0.44 -13.02 -17.35
CA HIS A 98 -0.32 -12.05 -18.44
C HIS A 98 1.12 -11.57 -18.72
N HIS A 99 2.10 -11.92 -17.88
CA HIS A 99 3.50 -11.51 -18.06
C HIS A 99 4.40 -12.60 -18.68
N HIS A 100 3.83 -13.75 -19.07
CA HIS A 100 4.53 -14.88 -19.68
C HIS A 100 4.34 -14.99 -21.21
N GLU A 101 3.90 -13.92 -21.89
CA GLU A 101 3.90 -13.82 -23.37
C GLU A 101 5.02 -12.93 -23.90
#